data_AF-C1AD06-F1
#
_entry.id   AF-C1AD06-F1
#
_cell.length_a   1.000
_cell.length_b   1.000
_cell.length_c   1.000
_cell.angle_alpha   90.00
_cell.angle_beta   90.00
_cell.angle_gamma   90.00
#
_symmetry.space_group_name_H-M   'P 1'
#
loop_
_entity.id
_entity.type
_entity.pdbx_description
1 polymer ?
#
loop_
_entity_poly.entity_id
_entity_poly.type
_entity_poly.pdbx_seq_one_letter_code
_entity_poly.pdbx_strand_id
1 'polypeptide(L)'
;MNTADVAETLATLFRELVHGAPEDGAFVLNRGDHGILASLDRLSADEASLTHDGGASVAAHVEHVYYGLSLMNRWAAGENPFLDANWATAWQRGTVTDTEWAERRATLRDACMQWLGTIGVPRDVNRLEMNGIFGSVAHMAYHIGAMRQIDRRLKGPSAND
;
A
#
# COMPACT_ATOMS: atom_id res chain seq x y z
N MET A 1 -4.90 22.96 -10.20
CA MET A 1 -4.03 23.09 -9.01
C MET A 1 -2.77 22.32 -9.31
N ASN A 2 -1.60 22.80 -8.90
CA ASN A 2 -0.35 22.09 -9.16
C ASN A 2 0.12 21.34 -7.91
N THR A 3 0.72 20.16 -8.06
CA THR A 3 1.23 19.36 -6.93
C THR A 3 2.65 19.72 -6.50
N ALA A 4 3.31 20.71 -7.12
CA ALA A 4 4.71 21.06 -6.86
C ALA A 4 5.04 21.23 -5.36
N ASP A 5 4.16 21.87 -4.59
CA ASP A 5 4.40 22.13 -3.16
C ASP A 5 4.21 20.90 -2.25
N VAL A 6 3.65 19.81 -2.78
CA VAL A 6 3.30 18.62 -1.98
C VAL A 6 3.86 17.31 -2.53
N ALA A 7 4.34 17.27 -3.77
CA ALA A 7 4.77 16.04 -4.44
C ALA A 7 5.89 15.32 -3.69
N GLU A 8 6.95 16.04 -3.28
CA GLU A 8 8.08 15.45 -2.54
C GLU A 8 7.66 14.99 -1.14
N THR A 9 6.80 15.76 -0.46
CA THR A 9 6.25 15.38 0.85
C THR A 9 5.44 14.09 0.73
N LEU A 10 4.55 13.98 -0.26
CA LEU A 10 3.75 12.78 -0.48
C LEU A 10 4.61 11.58 -0.89
N ALA A 11 5.63 11.79 -1.71
CA ALA A 11 6.60 10.75 -2.06
C ALA A 11 7.38 10.26 -0.83
N THR A 12 7.75 11.17 0.08
CA THR A 12 8.40 10.84 1.35
C THR A 12 7.51 9.96 2.22
N LEU A 13 6.26 10.39 2.47
CA LEU A 13 5.31 9.63 3.27
C LEU A 13 4.98 8.27 2.64
N PHE A 14 4.80 8.22 1.32
CA PHE A 14 4.53 6.96 0.63
C PHE A 14 5.75 6.03 0.65
N ARG A 15 6.96 6.55 0.47
CA ARG A 15 8.22 5.79 0.57
C ARG A 15 8.39 5.16 1.95
N GLU A 16 8.07 5.91 3.00
CA GLU A 16 8.05 5.42 4.38
C GLU A 16 7.09 4.22 4.52
N LEU A 17 5.87 4.32 4.01
CA LEU A 17 4.90 3.22 4.06
C LEU A 17 5.35 1.98 3.25
N VAL A 18 6.05 2.20 2.13
CA VAL A 18 6.50 1.12 1.24
C VAL A 18 7.72 0.39 1.79
N HIS A 19 8.75 1.14 2.21
CA HIS A 19 10.06 0.59 2.58
C HIS A 19 10.30 0.53 4.09
N GLY A 20 9.62 1.36 4.87
CA GLY A 20 9.82 1.50 6.31
C GLY A 20 10.29 2.89 6.69
N ALA A 21 10.20 3.18 7.99
CA ALA A 21 10.64 4.47 8.52
C ALA A 21 12.17 4.54 8.58
N PRO A 22 12.79 5.60 8.01
CA PRO A 22 14.21 5.86 8.22
C PRO A 22 14.49 6.20 9.69
N GLU A 23 15.76 6.13 10.10
CA GLU A 23 16.16 6.49 11.47
C GLU A 23 15.89 7.97 11.78
N ASP A 24 16.01 8.83 10.77
CA ASP A 24 15.90 10.28 10.82
C ASP A 24 14.70 10.82 10.01
N GLY A 25 13.50 10.34 10.30
CA GLY A 25 12.29 10.90 9.65
C GLY A 25 11.13 9.92 9.59
N ALA A 26 10.66 9.46 10.75
CA ALA A 26 9.46 8.64 10.86
C ALA A 26 8.26 9.55 11.10
N PHE A 27 7.30 9.58 10.17
CA PHE A 27 6.15 10.50 10.21
C PHE A 27 4.81 9.76 10.31
N VAL A 28 4.71 8.56 9.73
CA VAL A 28 3.49 7.74 9.76
C VAL A 28 3.71 6.45 10.56
N LEU A 29 4.85 5.80 10.34
CA LEU A 29 5.29 4.61 11.07
C LEU A 29 6.18 5.03 12.26
N ASN A 30 6.49 4.09 13.15
CA ASN A 30 7.50 4.34 14.20
C ASN A 30 8.91 4.15 13.63
N ARG A 31 9.90 4.80 14.25
CA ARG A 31 11.32 4.59 13.90
C ARG A 31 11.66 3.09 13.88
N GLY A 32 12.31 2.64 12.82
CA GLY A 32 12.73 1.24 12.67
C GLY A 32 11.60 0.29 12.24
N ASP A 33 10.36 0.77 12.08
CA ASP A 33 9.28 -0.04 11.53
C ASP A 33 9.59 -0.45 10.08
N HIS A 34 9.35 -1.73 9.79
CA HIS A 34 9.29 -2.24 8.43
C HIS A 34 8.09 -1.64 7.68
N GLY A 35 8.33 -1.22 6.43
CA GLY A 35 7.26 -0.88 5.50
C GLY A 35 6.58 -2.13 4.98
N ILE A 36 5.50 -1.94 4.20
CA ILE A 36 4.65 -3.04 3.74
C ILE A 36 5.45 -4.17 3.05
N LEU A 37 6.44 -3.85 2.23
CA LEU A 37 7.17 -4.87 1.47
C LEU A 37 7.95 -5.82 2.39
N ALA A 38 8.74 -5.27 3.31
CA ALA A 38 9.51 -6.06 4.26
C ALA A 38 8.61 -6.76 5.30
N SER A 39 7.49 -6.14 5.69
CA SER A 39 6.50 -6.79 6.55
C SER A 39 5.93 -8.05 5.89
N LEU A 40 5.51 -7.98 4.62
CA LEU A 40 4.90 -9.11 3.92
C LEU A 40 5.88 -10.25 3.63
N ASP A 41 7.19 -9.96 3.51
CA ASP A 41 8.22 -10.99 3.33
C ASP A 41 8.37 -11.93 4.54
N ARG A 42 7.74 -11.59 5.69
CA ARG A 42 7.78 -12.37 6.94
C ARG A 42 6.65 -13.38 7.08
N LEU A 43 5.68 -13.41 6.16
CA LEU A 43 4.55 -14.32 6.21
C LEU A 43 4.65 -15.42 5.14
N SER A 44 4.31 -16.64 5.53
CA SER A 44 4.00 -17.72 4.58
C SER A 44 2.65 -17.50 3.89
N ALA A 45 2.37 -18.26 2.83
CA ALA A 45 1.08 -18.19 2.14
C ALA A 45 -0.08 -18.62 3.04
N ASP A 46 0.12 -19.68 3.84
CA ASP A 46 -0.86 -20.16 4.82
C ASP A 46 -1.19 -19.06 5.84
N GLU A 47 -0.17 -18.39 6.38
CA GLU A 47 -0.33 -17.30 7.35
C GLU A 47 -1.02 -16.09 6.75
N ALA A 48 -0.64 -15.70 5.53
CA ALA A 48 -1.28 -14.61 4.81
C ALA A 48 -2.75 -14.91 4.48
N SER A 49 -3.13 -16.19 4.41
CA SER A 49 -4.48 -16.66 4.10
C SER A 49 -5.39 -16.76 5.33
N LEU A 50 -4.86 -16.66 6.55
CA LEU A 50 -5.66 -16.72 7.77
C LEU A 50 -6.59 -15.51 7.91
N THR A 51 -7.78 -15.77 8.44
CA THR A 51 -8.75 -14.74 8.82
C THR A 51 -8.86 -14.63 10.34
N HIS A 52 -9.20 -13.45 10.83
CA HIS A 52 -9.47 -13.20 12.25
C HIS A 52 -10.92 -12.74 12.41
N ASP A 53 -11.72 -13.45 13.22
CA ASP A 53 -13.13 -13.17 13.50
C ASP A 53 -14.01 -12.92 12.25
N GLY A 54 -13.76 -13.65 11.16
CA GLY A 54 -14.51 -13.52 9.91
C GLY A 54 -14.16 -12.29 9.07
N GLY A 55 -13.13 -11.54 9.46
CA GLY A 55 -12.56 -10.45 8.66
C GLY A 55 -11.75 -10.92 7.45
N ALA A 56 -11.32 -9.97 6.62
CA ALA A 56 -10.46 -10.24 5.48
C ALA A 56 -9.06 -10.72 5.92
N SER A 57 -8.44 -11.59 5.13
CA SER A 57 -7.07 -12.04 5.36
C SER A 57 -6.04 -10.99 4.94
N VAL A 58 -4.78 -11.16 5.35
CA VAL A 58 -3.69 -10.31 4.88
C VAL A 58 -3.55 -10.39 3.36
N ALA A 59 -3.69 -11.59 2.77
CA ALA A 59 -3.64 -11.79 1.34
C ALA A 59 -4.74 -11.03 0.58
N ALA A 60 -5.95 -10.92 1.16
CA ALA A 60 -7.03 -10.10 0.59
C ALA A 60 -6.73 -8.60 0.69
N HIS A 61 -6.19 -8.13 1.82
CA HIS A 61 -5.76 -6.74 1.97
C HIS A 61 -4.69 -6.35 0.93
N VAL A 62 -3.72 -7.23 0.68
CA VAL A 62 -2.65 -7.02 -0.30
C VAL A 62 -3.23 -6.90 -1.72
N GLU A 63 -4.16 -7.78 -2.09
CA GLU A 63 -4.84 -7.72 -3.39
C GLU A 63 -5.62 -6.41 -3.55
N HIS A 64 -6.34 -5.99 -2.51
CA HIS A 64 -7.09 -4.73 -2.51
C HIS A 64 -6.18 -3.49 -2.64
N VAL A 65 -5.07 -3.45 -1.91
CA VAL A 65 -4.09 -2.36 -2.01
C VAL A 65 -3.46 -2.34 -3.40
N TYR A 66 -3.04 -3.50 -3.92
CA TYR A 66 -2.52 -3.62 -5.28
C TYR A 66 -3.54 -3.10 -6.31
N TYR A 67 -4.80 -3.53 -6.22
CA TYR A 67 -5.85 -3.10 -7.13
C TYR A 67 -5.98 -1.58 -7.14
N GLY A 68 -6.06 -0.95 -5.96
CA GLY A 68 -6.11 0.52 -5.84
C GLY A 68 -4.91 1.21 -6.48
N LEU A 69 -3.69 0.73 -6.23
CA LEU A 69 -2.48 1.28 -6.86
C LEU A 69 -2.46 1.07 -8.37
N SER A 70 -2.97 -0.05 -8.87
CA SER A 70 -3.07 -0.33 -10.31
C SER A 70 -3.98 0.70 -11.01
N LEU A 71 -5.08 1.10 -10.36
CA LEU A 71 -5.96 2.17 -10.86
C LEU A 71 -5.25 3.52 -10.83
N MET A 72 -4.52 3.85 -9.76
CA MET A 72 -3.74 5.10 -9.69
C MET A 72 -2.67 5.16 -10.79
N ASN A 73 -1.95 4.07 -11.02
CA ASN A 73 -0.91 3.99 -12.06
C ASN A 73 -1.49 4.11 -13.47
N ARG A 74 -2.63 3.47 -13.76
CA ARG A 74 -3.33 3.60 -15.05
C ARG A 74 -3.87 5.00 -15.26
N TRP A 75 -4.43 5.62 -14.23
CA TRP A 75 -4.87 7.02 -14.28
C TRP A 75 -3.70 7.96 -14.58
N ALA A 76 -2.55 7.75 -13.93
CA ALA A 76 -1.35 8.54 -14.20
C ALA A 76 -0.80 8.34 -15.63
N ALA A 77 -1.09 7.21 -16.27
CA ALA A 77 -0.79 6.94 -17.67
C ALA A 77 -1.81 7.56 -18.65
N GLY A 78 -2.82 8.29 -18.16
CA GLY A 78 -3.82 8.97 -18.98
C GLY A 78 -5.10 8.18 -19.21
N GLU A 79 -5.28 7.02 -18.58
CA GLU A 79 -6.54 6.27 -18.64
C GLU A 79 -7.59 6.85 -17.69
N ASN A 80 -8.85 6.42 -17.85
CA ASN A 80 -9.93 6.64 -16.87
C ASN A 80 -10.34 5.33 -16.19
N PRO A 81 -9.48 4.72 -15.35
CA PRO A 81 -9.68 3.36 -14.84
C PRO A 81 -10.74 3.28 -13.73
N PHE A 82 -11.16 4.42 -13.18
CA PHE A 82 -12.12 4.47 -12.07
C PHE A 82 -13.59 4.34 -12.51
N LEU A 83 -13.90 4.58 -13.79
CA LEU A 83 -15.27 4.55 -14.31
C LEU A 83 -15.96 3.21 -14.07
N ASP A 84 -15.24 2.11 -14.32
CA ASP A 84 -15.74 0.73 -14.21
C ASP A 84 -15.02 -0.05 -13.10
N ALA A 85 -14.40 0.64 -12.14
CA ALA A 85 -13.66 0.00 -11.07
C ALA A 85 -14.59 -0.80 -10.16
N ASN A 86 -14.30 -2.09 -9.98
CA ASN A 86 -15.04 -2.98 -9.10
C ASN A 86 -14.18 -3.34 -7.89
N TRP A 87 -14.28 -2.53 -6.84
CA TRP A 87 -13.51 -2.73 -5.61
C TRP A 87 -13.87 -4.03 -4.87
N ALA A 88 -15.06 -4.60 -5.10
CA ALA A 88 -15.49 -5.81 -4.42
C ALA A 88 -14.72 -7.05 -4.88
N THR A 89 -14.27 -7.09 -6.15
CA THR A 89 -13.51 -8.25 -6.67
C THR A 89 -12.14 -8.37 -6.01
N ALA A 90 -11.54 -7.24 -5.62
CA ALA A 90 -10.23 -7.22 -4.97
C ALA A 90 -10.23 -7.89 -3.58
N TRP A 91 -11.41 -8.09 -2.97
CA TRP A 91 -11.57 -8.80 -1.69
C TRP A 91 -11.83 -10.30 -1.82
N GLN A 92 -12.11 -10.81 -3.02
CA GLN A 92 -12.53 -12.21 -3.20
C GLN A 92 -11.37 -13.20 -3.10
N ARG A 93 -10.12 -12.74 -3.23
CA ARG A 93 -8.91 -13.60 -3.26
C ARG A 93 -8.22 -13.67 -1.89
N GLY A 94 -8.93 -14.19 -0.90
CA GLY A 94 -8.43 -14.26 0.49
C GLY A 94 -7.46 -15.40 0.80
N THR A 95 -7.39 -16.44 -0.03
CA THR A 95 -6.47 -17.57 0.16
C THR A 95 -5.50 -17.64 -1.01
N VAL A 96 -4.25 -17.99 -0.72
CA VAL A 96 -3.15 -18.09 -1.70
C VAL A 96 -2.30 -19.32 -1.44
N THR A 97 -1.78 -19.90 -2.51
CA THR A 97 -0.65 -20.84 -2.50
C THR A 97 0.68 -20.08 -2.38
N ASP A 98 1.79 -20.78 -2.14
CA ASP A 98 3.13 -20.18 -2.07
C ASP A 98 3.51 -19.42 -3.34
N THR A 99 3.21 -19.99 -4.52
CA THR A 99 3.45 -19.35 -5.81
C THR A 99 2.61 -18.09 -5.96
N GLU A 100 1.31 -18.16 -5.68
CA GLU A 100 0.42 -16.99 -5.76
C GLU A 100 0.82 -15.91 -4.76
N TRP A 101 1.31 -16.28 -3.58
CA TRP A 101 1.77 -15.35 -2.57
C TRP A 101 3.05 -14.62 -3.00
N ALA A 102 4.01 -15.34 -3.59
CA ALA A 102 5.21 -14.75 -4.16
C ALA A 102 4.87 -13.78 -5.30
N GLU A 103 3.99 -14.19 -6.22
CA GLU A 103 3.53 -13.36 -7.35
C GLU A 103 2.78 -12.11 -6.87
N ARG A 104 1.92 -12.23 -5.86
CA ARG A 104 1.15 -11.10 -5.32
C ARG A 104 2.05 -10.08 -4.64
N ARG A 105 3.06 -10.52 -3.86
CA ARG A 105 4.08 -9.63 -3.29
C ARG A 105 4.91 -8.94 -4.36
N ALA A 106 5.31 -9.65 -5.41
CA ALA A 106 6.06 -9.06 -6.52
C ALA A 106 5.23 -8.00 -7.26
N THR A 107 3.99 -8.32 -7.60
CA THR A 107 3.07 -7.40 -8.28
C THR A 107 2.78 -6.16 -7.45
N LEU A 108 2.55 -6.31 -6.13
CA LEU A 108 2.40 -5.17 -5.23
C LEU A 108 3.67 -4.31 -5.20
N ARG A 109 4.85 -4.92 -5.13
CA ARG A 109 6.14 -4.20 -5.14
C ARG A 109 6.26 -3.33 -6.40
N ASP A 110 5.98 -3.88 -7.56
CA ASP A 110 6.06 -3.16 -8.83
C ASP A 110 5.05 -2.00 -8.89
N ALA A 111 3.80 -2.23 -8.46
CA ALA A 111 2.77 -1.20 -8.40
C ALA A 111 3.16 -0.06 -7.44
N CYS A 112 3.74 -0.37 -6.28
CA CYS A 112 4.26 0.61 -5.33
C CYS A 112 5.40 1.42 -5.94
N MET A 113 6.36 0.79 -6.64
CA MET A 113 7.50 1.49 -7.23
C MET A 113 7.07 2.43 -8.35
N GLN A 114 6.15 1.97 -9.21
CA GLN A 114 5.57 2.80 -10.26
C GLN A 114 4.82 4.01 -9.68
N TRP A 115 4.00 3.78 -8.64
CA TRP A 115 3.27 4.87 -8.02
C TRP A 115 4.19 5.85 -7.29
N LEU A 116 5.22 5.35 -6.61
CA LEU A 116 6.22 6.19 -5.94
C LEU A 116 6.98 7.08 -6.93
N GLY A 117 7.37 6.56 -8.09
CA GLY A 117 7.96 7.35 -9.18
C GLY A 117 6.98 8.38 -9.76
N THR A 118 5.68 8.09 -9.69
CA THR A 118 4.63 8.98 -10.19
C THR A 118 4.29 10.08 -9.18
N ILE A 119 4.05 9.76 -7.91
CA ILE A 119 3.55 10.70 -6.92
C ILE A 119 4.54 11.85 -6.63
N GLY A 120 5.84 11.60 -6.78
CA GLY A 120 6.90 12.60 -6.63
C GLY A 120 7.06 13.56 -7.81
N VAL A 121 6.35 13.36 -8.93
CA VAL A 121 6.44 14.23 -10.11
C VAL A 121 5.36 15.31 -10.05
N PRO A 122 5.73 16.60 -10.01
CA PRO A 122 4.78 17.71 -10.06
C PRO A 122 3.88 17.65 -11.30
N ARG A 123 2.58 17.89 -11.11
CA ARG A 123 1.56 17.86 -12.18
C ARG A 123 0.40 18.80 -11.86
N ASP A 124 -0.29 19.23 -12.91
CA ASP A 124 -1.58 19.89 -12.78
C ASP A 124 -2.70 18.88 -12.59
N VAL A 125 -3.53 19.12 -11.58
CA VAL A 125 -4.66 18.29 -11.19
C VAL A 125 -5.86 19.15 -10.80
N ASN A 126 -7.05 18.59 -10.97
CA ASN A 126 -8.27 19.10 -10.37
C ASN A 126 -8.39 18.62 -8.90
N ARG A 127 -9.47 19.01 -8.22
CA ARG A 127 -9.66 18.69 -6.80
C ARG A 127 -9.94 17.21 -6.53
N LEU A 128 -10.68 16.56 -7.43
CA LEU A 128 -10.97 15.13 -7.32
C LEU A 128 -9.69 14.31 -7.43
N GLU A 129 -8.84 14.65 -8.40
CA GLU A 129 -7.54 14.03 -8.61
C GLU A 129 -6.58 14.28 -7.44
N MET A 130 -6.54 15.50 -6.92
CA MET A 130 -5.77 15.82 -5.70
C MET A 130 -6.23 14.94 -4.51
N ASN A 131 -7.54 14.80 -4.31
CA ASN A 131 -8.06 13.92 -3.26
C ASN A 131 -7.66 12.46 -3.49
N GLY A 132 -7.63 11.99 -4.75
CA GLY A 132 -7.15 10.64 -5.09
C GLY A 132 -5.67 10.44 -4.74
N ILE A 133 -4.82 11.42 -5.04
CA ILE A 133 -3.39 11.38 -4.71
C ILE A 133 -3.19 11.28 -3.19
N PHE A 134 -3.78 12.19 -2.41
CA PHE A 134 -3.70 12.15 -0.94
C PHE A 134 -4.32 10.87 -0.37
N GLY A 135 -5.46 10.48 -0.93
CA GLY A 135 -6.18 9.27 -0.58
C GLY A 135 -5.32 8.02 -0.75
N SER A 136 -4.48 7.93 -1.79
CA SER A 136 -3.60 6.78 -2.00
C SER A 136 -2.62 6.54 -0.85
N VAL A 137 -2.07 7.62 -0.25
CA VAL A 137 -1.16 7.54 0.90
C VAL A 137 -1.91 7.16 2.16
N ALA A 138 -3.03 7.84 2.44
CA ALA A 138 -3.86 7.55 3.61
C ALA A 138 -4.43 6.13 3.59
N HIS A 139 -4.85 5.66 2.42
CA HIS A 139 -5.39 4.32 2.21
C HIS A 139 -4.31 3.24 2.40
N MET A 140 -3.09 3.47 1.91
CA MET A 140 -1.95 2.58 2.19
C MET A 140 -1.69 2.46 3.71
N ALA A 141 -1.62 3.59 4.42
CA ALA A 141 -1.40 3.61 5.86
C ALA A 141 -2.51 2.87 6.63
N TYR A 142 -3.78 3.08 6.26
CA TYR A 142 -4.92 2.38 6.82
C TYR A 142 -4.78 0.85 6.68
N HIS A 143 -4.45 0.36 5.49
CA HIS A 143 -4.32 -1.08 5.25
C HIS A 143 -3.10 -1.70 5.94
N ILE A 144 -1.98 -0.99 6.02
CA ILE A 144 -0.83 -1.42 6.83
C ILE A 144 -1.25 -1.58 8.31
N GLY A 145 -1.98 -0.60 8.84
CA GLY A 145 -2.53 -0.65 10.20
C GLY A 145 -3.45 -1.87 10.39
N ALA A 146 -4.40 -2.09 9.48
CA ALA A 146 -5.33 -3.22 9.54
C ALA A 146 -4.61 -4.57 9.50
N MET A 147 -3.67 -4.77 8.55
CA MET A 147 -2.88 -6.00 8.45
C MET A 147 -2.06 -6.26 9.72
N ARG A 148 -1.47 -5.22 10.31
CA ARG A 148 -0.72 -5.32 11.59
C ARG A 148 -1.61 -5.70 12.79
N GLN A 149 -2.92 -5.45 12.74
CA GLN A 149 -3.85 -5.93 13.77
C GLN A 149 -4.23 -7.40 13.57
N ILE A 150 -4.29 -7.86 12.31
CA ILE A 150 -4.53 -9.28 11.97
C ILE A 150 -3.32 -10.13 12.34
N ASP A 151 -2.11 -9.69 11.98
CA ASP A 151 -0.86 -10.41 12.30
C ASP A 151 0.18 -9.47 12.89
N ARG A 152 0.50 -9.67 14.17
CA ARG A 152 1.48 -8.84 14.90
C ARG A 152 2.91 -8.99 14.39
N ARG A 153 3.25 -10.06 13.65
CA ARG A 153 4.58 -10.25 13.06
C ARG A 153 4.89 -9.24 11.95
N LEU A 154 3.87 -8.55 11.45
CA LEU A 154 3.99 -7.46 10.47
C LEU A 154 4.40 -6.12 11.10
N LYS A 155 4.40 -6.02 12.44
CA LYS A 155 4.84 -4.82 13.16
C LYS A 155 6.38 -4.77 13.21
N GLY A 156 6.94 -3.57 13.28
CA GLY A 156 8.35 -3.39 13.64
C GLY A 156 8.59 -3.59 15.13
N PRO A 157 9.82 -3.32 15.60
CA PRO A 157 10.17 -3.38 17.02
C PRO A 157 9.24 -2.52 17.87
N SER A 158 9.04 -2.90 19.13
CA SER A 158 8.25 -2.10 20.05
C SER A 158 8.94 -0.75 20.29
N ALA A 159 8.18 0.32 20.55
CA ALA A 159 8.76 1.65 20.80
C ALA A 159 9.69 1.71 22.04
N ASN A 160 9.74 0.63 22.83
CA ASN A 160 10.60 0.48 24.00
C ASN A 160 11.70 -0.60 23.81
N ASP A 161 11.86 -1.14 22.60
CA ASP A 161 12.92 -2.11 22.27
C ASP A 161 14.19 -1.39 21.78
#